data_AF-A0A4Q7EBK1-F1
#
_entry.id   AF-A0A4Q7EBK1-F1
#
_cell.length_a   1.000
_cell.length_b   1.000
_cell.length_c   1.000
_cell.angle_alpha   90.00
_cell.angle_beta   90.00
_cell.angle_gamma   90.00
#
_symmetry.space_group_name_H-M   'P 1'
#
loop_
_entity.id
_entity.type
_entity.pdbx_description
1 polymer ?
#
loop_
_entity_poly.entity_id
_entity_poly.type
_entity_poly.pdbx_seq_one_letter_code
_entity_poly.pdbx_strand_id
1 'polypeptide(L)'
;MLKSSFMVLLLCLLLGIIFGLPFVPLESNRQVEAPFLEHSGSNKAVVFFGFSHCGGVCPTTLLILKSLLDNTTRQSQWPQVVFVDIDENSSTQQAQAHAHSYHNAFSGVHAKAESLAQLSRDFGLNIQQDGEQIRHQGRTYLLARSQQQWRIVKAYNPETFDFKTLQDELY
;
A
#
# COMPACT_ATOMS: atom_id res chain seq x y z
N MET A 1 -34.80 39.89 11.31
CA MET A 1 -33.90 39.34 12.34
C MET A 1 -33.52 37.87 12.14
N LEU A 2 -34.41 37.01 11.59
CA LEU A 2 -34.15 35.57 11.40
C LEU A 2 -32.96 35.22 10.46
N LYS A 3 -32.68 36.06 9.44
CA LYS A 3 -31.59 35.83 8.45
C LYS A 3 -30.18 35.95 9.03
N SER A 4 -29.96 36.87 9.98
CA SER A 4 -28.62 37.09 10.57
C SER A 4 -28.24 35.96 11.54
N SER A 5 -29.21 35.44 12.29
CA SER A 5 -29.00 34.31 13.20
C SER A 5 -28.70 33.02 12.43
N PHE A 6 -29.36 32.81 11.28
CA PHE A 6 -29.10 31.66 10.42
C PHE A 6 -27.69 31.74 9.78
N MET A 7 -27.27 32.93 9.36
CA MET A 7 -25.94 33.15 8.79
C MET A 7 -24.81 32.91 9.80
N VAL A 8 -24.99 33.36 11.05
CA VAL A 8 -24.02 33.11 12.13
C VAL A 8 -23.96 31.63 12.49
N LEU A 9 -25.11 30.93 12.54
CA LEU A 9 -25.15 29.49 12.77
C LEU A 9 -24.43 28.71 11.67
N LEU A 10 -24.65 29.08 10.40
CA LEU A 10 -23.99 28.47 9.25
C LEU A 10 -22.47 28.68 9.30
N LEU A 11 -22.03 29.88 9.67
CA LEU A 11 -20.60 30.22 9.81
C LEU A 11 -19.94 29.42 10.94
N CYS A 12 -20.58 29.33 12.10
CA CYS A 12 -20.09 28.52 13.23
C CYS A 12 -20.00 27.03 12.87
N LEU A 13 -20.97 26.53 12.10
CA LEU A 13 -20.97 25.13 11.64
C LEU A 13 -19.87 24.87 10.61
N LEU A 14 -19.66 25.79 9.66
CA LEU A 14 -18.55 25.73 8.70
C LEU A 14 -17.19 25.77 9.39
N LEU A 15 -17.00 26.70 10.35
CA LEU A 15 -15.78 26.79 11.15
C LEU A 15 -15.58 25.50 11.99
N GLY A 16 -16.63 24.99 12.62
CA GLY A 16 -16.57 23.73 13.35
C GLY A 16 -16.15 22.54 12.49
N ILE A 17 -16.63 22.48 11.24
CA ILE A 17 -16.21 21.44 10.27
C ILE A 17 -14.76 21.67 9.82
N ILE A 18 -14.37 22.89 9.45
CA ILE A 18 -12.99 23.20 8.99
C ILE A 18 -11.96 22.89 10.08
N PHE A 19 -12.25 23.26 11.33
CA PHE A 19 -11.35 23.00 12.46
C PHE A 19 -11.48 21.59 13.03
N GLY A 20 -12.62 20.90 12.84
CA GLY A 20 -12.86 19.54 13.34
C GLY A 20 -12.37 18.43 12.41
N LEU A 21 -12.51 18.60 11.09
CA LEU A 21 -12.06 17.64 10.07
C LEU A 21 -10.58 17.22 10.19
N PRO A 22 -9.59 18.10 10.46
CA PRO A 22 -8.19 17.68 10.57
C PRO A 22 -7.93 16.76 11.78
N PHE A 23 -8.84 16.70 12.76
CA PHE A 23 -8.73 15.81 13.91
C PHE A 23 -9.45 14.46 13.72
N VAL A 24 -10.20 14.28 12.64
CA VAL A 24 -10.78 12.97 12.31
C VAL A 24 -9.66 12.13 11.69
N PRO A 25 -9.22 11.03 12.33
CA PRO A 25 -8.26 10.15 11.73
C PRO A 25 -8.86 9.58 10.44
N LEU A 26 -8.24 9.87 9.30
CA LEU A 26 -8.57 9.25 8.01
C LEU A 26 -8.05 7.81 8.02
N GLU A 27 -8.61 6.96 8.88
CA GLU A 27 -8.42 5.53 8.74
C GLU A 27 -9.23 5.07 7.53
N SER A 28 -8.54 4.83 6.43
CA SER A 28 -9.12 4.26 5.23
C SER A 28 -9.50 2.81 5.53
N ASN A 29 -10.64 2.55 6.18
CA ASN A 29 -11.19 1.19 6.35
C ASN A 29 -11.75 0.61 5.03
N ARG A 30 -11.04 0.88 3.93
CA ARG A 30 -11.36 0.41 2.59
C ARG A 30 -11.01 -1.07 2.53
N GLN A 31 -12.03 -1.89 2.42
CA GLN A 31 -11.88 -3.29 2.04
C GLN A 31 -11.35 -3.35 0.62
N VAL A 32 -10.39 -4.24 0.39
CA VAL A 32 -9.78 -4.45 -0.93
C VAL A 32 -9.76 -5.92 -1.27
N GLU A 33 -9.91 -6.23 -2.56
CA GLU A 33 -9.66 -7.58 -3.05
C GLU A 33 -8.16 -7.74 -3.31
N ALA A 34 -7.54 -8.65 -2.55
CA ALA A 34 -6.11 -8.96 -2.65
C ALA A 34 -5.94 -10.47 -2.84
N PRO A 35 -6.27 -11.02 -4.04
CA PRO A 35 -6.28 -12.46 -4.29
C PRO A 35 -4.89 -13.10 -4.21
N PHE A 36 -3.82 -12.29 -4.25
CA PHE A 36 -2.44 -12.71 -4.09
C PHE A 36 -1.99 -12.85 -2.63
N LEU A 37 -2.84 -12.49 -1.66
CA LEU A 37 -2.55 -12.68 -0.24
C LEU A 37 -3.09 -14.01 0.25
N GLU A 38 -2.23 -14.75 0.94
CA GLU A 38 -2.61 -15.97 1.63
C GLU A 38 -3.53 -15.63 2.81
N HIS A 39 -4.64 -16.36 2.92
CA HIS A 39 -5.60 -16.22 4.03
C HIS A 39 -5.19 -17.06 5.26
N SER A 40 -4.03 -17.70 5.18
CA SER A 40 -3.39 -18.46 6.24
C SER A 40 -2.12 -17.73 6.73
N GLY A 41 -1.69 -18.00 7.96
CA GLY A 41 -0.54 -17.31 8.55
C GLY A 41 -0.87 -15.89 9.04
N SER A 42 0.03 -14.94 8.78
CA SER A 42 -0.02 -13.58 9.33
C SER A 42 -1.33 -12.85 9.02
N ASN A 43 -1.74 -11.99 9.94
CA ASN A 43 -2.89 -11.11 9.74
C ASN A 43 -2.50 -9.73 9.21
N LYS A 44 -1.20 -9.50 8.97
CA LYS A 44 -0.65 -8.27 8.39
C LYS A 44 0.06 -8.59 7.08
N ALA A 45 -0.02 -7.68 6.12
CA ALA A 45 0.73 -7.76 4.88
C ALA A 45 1.24 -6.38 4.47
N VAL A 46 2.46 -6.32 3.92
CA VAL A 46 2.97 -5.16 3.22
C VAL A 46 2.96 -5.46 1.73
N VAL A 47 2.17 -4.69 0.99
CA VAL A 47 2.01 -4.84 -0.47
C VAL A 47 2.68 -3.67 -1.15
N PHE A 48 3.66 -3.96 -2.01
CA PHE A 48 4.36 -2.96 -2.79
C PHE A 48 4.06 -3.15 -4.29
N PHE A 49 3.50 -2.12 -4.91
CA PHE A 49 3.26 -2.06 -6.35
C PHE A 49 4.42 -1.33 -7.02
N GLY A 50 5.13 -2.04 -7.89
CA GLY A 50 6.28 -1.54 -8.66
C GLY A 50 6.52 -2.40 -9.88
N PHE A 51 7.68 -2.27 -10.53
CA PHE A 51 8.06 -3.16 -11.62
C PHE A 51 9.56 -3.44 -11.62
N SER A 52 9.92 -4.61 -12.14
CA SER A 52 11.26 -5.19 -11.96
C SER A 52 12.40 -4.38 -12.60
N HIS A 53 12.10 -3.64 -13.67
CA HIS A 53 13.06 -2.82 -14.43
C HIS A 53 13.14 -1.35 -13.99
N CYS A 54 12.54 -0.99 -12.86
CA CYS A 54 12.53 0.39 -12.39
C CYS A 54 13.88 0.78 -11.76
N GLY A 55 14.66 1.63 -12.43
CA GLY A 55 15.99 2.09 -11.98
C GLY A 55 16.01 3.11 -10.82
N GLY A 56 14.93 3.25 -10.05
CA GLY A 56 14.76 4.31 -9.06
C GLY A 56 14.25 3.83 -7.69
N VAL A 57 13.00 4.15 -7.35
CA VAL A 57 12.41 4.00 -6.00
C VAL A 57 12.16 2.53 -5.60
N CYS A 58 11.85 1.66 -6.57
CA CYS A 58 11.51 0.26 -6.31
C CYS A 58 12.57 -0.54 -5.54
N PRO A 59 13.87 -0.55 -5.93
CA PRO A 59 14.90 -1.27 -5.20
C PRO A 59 15.08 -0.75 -3.76
N THR A 60 14.96 0.56 -3.53
CA THR A 60 15.09 1.13 -2.18
C THR A 60 13.98 0.65 -1.26
N THR A 61 12.73 0.62 -1.73
CA THR A 61 11.59 0.10 -0.94
C THR A 61 11.78 -1.35 -0.54
N LEU A 62 12.21 -2.23 -1.46
CA LEU A 62 12.42 -3.65 -1.17
C LEU A 62 13.61 -3.88 -0.22
N LEU A 63 14.67 -3.07 -0.31
CA LEU A 63 15.79 -3.12 0.63
C LEU A 63 15.37 -2.70 2.05
N ILE A 64 14.54 -1.66 2.20
CA ILE A 64 14.01 -1.24 3.50
C ILE A 64 13.16 -2.37 4.12
N LEU A 65 12.30 -3.01 3.32
CA LEU A 65 11.49 -4.14 3.78
C LEU A 65 12.35 -5.34 4.18
N LYS A 66 13.44 -5.60 3.45
CA LYS A 66 14.39 -6.66 3.79
C LYS A 66 15.03 -6.37 5.14
N SER A 67 15.53 -5.14 5.35
CA SER A 67 16.10 -4.73 6.62
C SER A 67 15.12 -4.87 7.77
N LEU A 68 13.83 -4.58 7.56
CA LEU A 68 12.79 -4.80 8.56
C LEU A 68 12.63 -6.27 8.95
N LEU A 69 12.62 -7.18 7.98
CA LEU A 69 12.54 -8.61 8.26
C LEU A 69 13.79 -9.11 8.99
N ASP A 70 14.99 -8.73 8.52
CA ASP A 70 16.25 -9.20 9.08
C ASP A 70 16.45 -8.77 10.55
N ASN A 71 15.90 -7.62 10.95
CA ASN A 71 16.08 -7.05 12.28
C ASN A 71 14.92 -7.37 13.24
N THR A 72 13.93 -8.14 12.81
CA THR A 72 12.80 -8.53 13.66
C THR A 72 13.07 -9.84 14.38
N THR A 73 13.09 -9.82 15.72
CA THR A 73 13.26 -11.00 16.58
C THR A 73 11.97 -11.82 16.78
N ARG A 74 10.79 -11.25 16.46
CA ARG A 74 9.47 -11.90 16.62
C ARG A 74 8.93 -12.42 15.30
N GLN A 75 9.42 -13.59 14.90
CA GLN A 75 9.07 -14.25 13.63
C GLN A 75 7.56 -14.50 13.44
N SER A 76 6.81 -14.72 14.53
CA SER A 76 5.35 -14.93 14.50
C SER A 76 4.53 -13.67 14.17
N GLN A 77 5.15 -12.49 14.18
CA GLN A 77 4.50 -11.20 13.87
C GLN A 77 4.93 -10.65 12.50
N TRP A 78 5.64 -11.44 11.69
CA TRP A 78 6.07 -11.01 10.37
C TRP A 78 4.87 -10.70 9.48
N PRO A 79 4.80 -9.51 8.87
CA PRO A 79 3.84 -9.29 7.80
C PRO A 79 4.25 -10.13 6.59
N GLN A 80 3.27 -10.60 5.82
CA GLN A 80 3.54 -11.08 4.47
C GLN A 80 4.10 -9.91 3.66
N VAL A 81 5.19 -10.09 2.92
CA VAL A 81 5.70 -9.04 2.02
C VAL A 81 5.46 -9.49 0.58
N VAL A 82 4.67 -8.72 -0.14
CA VAL A 82 4.30 -9.02 -1.53
C VAL A 82 4.70 -7.89 -2.45
N PHE A 83 5.57 -8.21 -3.41
CA PHE A 83 5.86 -7.38 -4.55
C PHE A 83 4.87 -7.69 -5.68
N VAL A 84 4.10 -6.70 -6.10
CA VAL A 84 3.17 -6.80 -7.23
C VAL A 84 3.80 -6.08 -8.40
N ASP A 85 4.25 -6.85 -9.39
CA ASP A 85 4.79 -6.35 -10.66
C ASP A 85 3.65 -5.87 -11.56
N ILE A 86 3.68 -4.59 -11.89
CA ILE A 86 2.67 -3.89 -12.69
C ILE A 86 2.99 -3.84 -14.18
N ASP A 87 4.19 -4.27 -14.59
CA ASP A 87 4.57 -4.28 -16.01
C ASP A 87 3.76 -5.31 -16.79
N GLU A 88 3.00 -4.86 -17.79
CA GLU A 88 2.16 -5.72 -18.63
C GLU A 88 2.97 -6.79 -19.38
N ASN A 89 4.25 -6.53 -19.65
CA ASN A 89 5.16 -7.44 -20.36
C ASN A 89 5.90 -8.40 -19.41
N SER A 90 5.71 -8.28 -18.09
CA SER A 90 6.32 -9.15 -17.09
C SER A 90 5.63 -10.52 -17.02
N SER A 91 6.11 -11.37 -16.11
CA SER A 91 5.50 -12.66 -15.80
C SER A 91 5.60 -12.96 -14.31
N THR A 92 4.74 -13.85 -13.80
CA THR A 92 4.80 -14.29 -12.40
C THR A 92 6.18 -14.84 -12.02
N GLN A 93 6.87 -15.51 -12.93
CA GLN A 93 8.22 -16.04 -12.69
C GLN A 93 9.24 -14.91 -12.55
N GLN A 94 9.17 -13.88 -13.39
CA GLN A 94 10.03 -12.70 -13.31
C GLN A 94 9.78 -11.93 -12.02
N ALA A 95 8.51 -11.66 -11.69
CA ALA A 95 8.13 -10.99 -10.46
C ALA A 95 8.63 -11.74 -9.21
N GLN A 96 8.45 -13.06 -9.17
CA GLN A 96 8.92 -13.91 -8.07
C GLN A 96 10.46 -13.92 -7.96
N ALA A 97 11.16 -14.04 -9.09
CA ALA A 97 12.62 -13.98 -9.13
C ALA A 97 13.14 -12.62 -8.64
N HIS A 98 12.50 -11.53 -9.06
CA HIS A 98 12.82 -10.19 -8.58
C HIS A 98 12.63 -10.06 -7.07
N ALA A 99 11.48 -10.47 -6.53
CA ALA A 99 11.21 -10.43 -5.09
C ALA A 99 12.23 -11.25 -4.28
N HIS A 100 12.52 -12.48 -4.72
CA HIS A 100 13.49 -13.37 -4.08
C HIS A 100 14.93 -12.86 -4.15
N SER A 101 15.28 -12.04 -5.15
CA SER A 101 16.61 -11.42 -5.20
C SER A 101 16.90 -10.51 -3.99
N TYR A 102 15.86 -10.03 -3.31
CA TYR A 102 15.98 -9.24 -2.07
C TYR A 102 15.85 -10.12 -0.82
N HIS A 103 14.81 -10.97 -0.75
CA HIS A 103 14.61 -11.84 0.40
C HIS A 103 13.73 -13.05 0.04
N ASN A 104 14.13 -14.26 0.46
CA ASN A 104 13.41 -15.51 0.14
C ASN A 104 11.99 -15.60 0.74
N ALA A 105 11.68 -14.77 1.74
CA ALA A 105 10.33 -14.70 2.32
C ALA A 105 9.39 -13.76 1.55
N PHE A 106 9.88 -13.05 0.54
CA PHE A 106 9.04 -12.18 -0.28
C PHE A 106 8.31 -12.99 -1.35
N SER A 107 7.03 -12.69 -1.56
CA SER A 107 6.29 -13.20 -2.71
C SER A 107 6.30 -12.17 -3.83
N GLY A 108 6.50 -12.62 -5.06
CA GLY A 108 6.39 -11.78 -6.25
C GLY A 108 5.21 -12.24 -7.10
N VAL A 109 4.31 -11.32 -7.42
CA VAL A 109 3.12 -11.59 -8.20
C VAL A 109 3.05 -10.63 -9.38
N HIS A 110 2.66 -11.15 -10.53
CA HIS A 110 2.41 -10.33 -11.71
C HIS A 110 0.91 -9.99 -11.81
N ALA A 111 0.59 -8.71 -11.91
CA ALA A 111 -0.77 -8.25 -12.12
C ALA A 111 -1.09 -8.24 -13.62
N LYS A 112 -1.83 -9.25 -14.08
CA LYS A 112 -2.38 -9.27 -15.45
C LYS A 112 -3.28 -8.05 -15.69
N ALA A 113 -3.40 -7.58 -16.93
CA ALA A 113 -4.13 -6.36 -17.29
C ALA A 113 -5.55 -6.24 -16.68
N GLU A 114 -6.36 -7.29 -16.76
CA GLU A 114 -7.72 -7.31 -16.18
C GLU A 114 -7.69 -7.14 -14.65
N SER A 115 -6.75 -7.80 -13.98
CA SER A 115 -6.53 -7.67 -12.54
C SER A 115 -5.92 -6.32 -12.18
N LEU A 116 -5.02 -5.78 -13.01
CA LEU A 116 -4.37 -4.49 -12.78
C LEU A 116 -5.36 -3.33 -12.81
N ALA A 117 -6.37 -3.39 -13.68
CA ALA A 117 -7.45 -2.40 -13.71
C ALA A 117 -8.28 -2.41 -12.41
N GLN A 118 -8.58 -3.58 -11.85
CA GLN A 118 -9.27 -3.71 -10.56
C GLN A 118 -8.39 -3.22 -9.41
N LEU A 119 -7.14 -3.67 -9.35
CA LEU A 119 -6.17 -3.25 -8.33
C LEU A 119 -5.94 -1.73 -8.37
N SER A 120 -5.91 -1.13 -9.55
CA SER A 120 -5.77 0.32 -9.69
C SER A 120 -6.95 1.07 -9.08
N ARG A 121 -8.18 0.56 -9.19
CA ARG A 121 -9.35 1.15 -8.52
C ARG A 121 -9.31 0.95 -7.01
N ASP A 122 -8.99 -0.26 -6.56
CA ASP A 122 -9.03 -0.63 -5.15
C ASP A 122 -7.95 0.09 -4.34
N PHE A 123 -6.74 0.16 -4.88
CA PHE A 123 -5.57 0.76 -4.24
C PHE A 123 -5.33 2.23 -4.64
N GLY A 124 -6.07 2.76 -5.62
CA GLY A 124 -5.90 4.13 -6.11
C GLY A 124 -4.58 4.33 -6.87
N LEU A 125 -4.19 3.35 -7.68
CA LEU A 125 -2.97 3.40 -8.50
C LEU A 125 -3.25 4.17 -9.78
N ASN A 126 -2.26 4.97 -10.21
CA ASN A 126 -2.27 5.63 -11.50
C ASN A 126 -1.09 5.10 -12.30
N ILE A 127 -1.38 4.18 -13.22
CA ILE A 127 -0.40 3.43 -14.00
C ILE A 127 -0.74 3.65 -15.47
N GLN A 128 0.25 4.02 -16.27
CA GLN A 128 0.14 4.15 -17.71
C GLN A 128 1.35 3.49 -18.33
N GLN A 129 1.12 2.55 -19.25
CA GLN A 129 2.17 1.86 -19.98
C GLN A 129 2.00 2.08 -21.48
N ASP A 130 3.09 2.43 -22.15
CA ASP A 130 3.18 2.53 -23.61
C ASP A 130 4.45 1.79 -24.07
N GLY A 131 4.27 0.58 -24.58
CA GLY A 131 5.37 -0.35 -24.83
C GLY A 131 6.16 -0.68 -23.57
N GLU A 132 7.43 -0.28 -23.53
CA GLU A 132 8.35 -0.45 -22.38
C GLU A 132 8.33 0.74 -21.41
N GLN A 133 7.68 1.85 -21.77
CA GLN A 133 7.63 3.05 -20.93
C GLN A 133 6.48 2.95 -19.94
N ILE A 134 6.81 2.86 -18.64
CA ILE A 134 5.84 2.75 -17.56
C ILE A 134 5.87 4.02 -16.71
N ARG A 135 4.80 4.80 -16.79
CA ARG A 135 4.56 5.93 -15.88
C ARG A 135 3.78 5.41 -14.68
N HIS A 136 4.41 5.42 -13.53
CA HIS A 136 3.80 5.03 -12.27
C HIS A 136 4.43 5.80 -11.10
N GLN A 137 3.77 5.77 -9.95
CA GLN A 137 4.40 6.06 -8.67
C GLN A 137 4.46 4.75 -7.90
N GLY A 138 5.66 4.38 -7.40
CA GLY A 138 5.78 3.24 -6.49
C GLY A 138 4.89 3.47 -5.26
N ARG A 139 4.04 2.49 -4.94
CA ARG A 139 3.07 2.61 -3.85
C ARG A 139 3.17 1.40 -2.93
N THR A 140 3.36 1.68 -1.64
CA THR A 140 3.42 0.65 -0.60
C THR A 140 2.23 0.80 0.33
N TYR A 141 1.61 -0.31 0.71
CA TYR A 141 0.46 -0.34 1.61
C TYR A 141 0.68 -1.33 2.74
N LEU A 142 0.26 -0.96 3.94
CA LEU A 142 0.05 -1.89 5.04
C LEU A 142 -1.40 -2.36 5.01
N LEU A 143 -1.60 -3.66 4.96
CA LEU A 143 -2.89 -4.31 5.02
C LEU A 143 -3.00 -5.11 6.31
N ALA A 144 -4.22 -5.17 6.84
CA ALA A 144 -4.58 -6.09 7.91
C ALA A 144 -5.83 -6.86 7.52
N ARG A 145 -5.93 -8.11 7.97
CA ARG A 145 -7.14 -8.91 7.84
C ARG A 145 -7.82 -9.13 9.18
N SER A 146 -9.14 -9.08 9.14
CA SER A 146 -10.03 -9.54 10.19
C SER A 146 -11.18 -10.30 9.53
N GLN A 147 -11.57 -11.45 10.10
CA GLN A 147 -12.65 -12.29 9.57
C GLN A 147 -12.49 -12.59 8.06
N GLN A 148 -11.26 -12.94 7.64
CA GLN A 148 -10.88 -13.25 6.25
C GLN A 148 -10.97 -12.08 5.25
N GLN A 149 -11.24 -10.85 5.68
CA GLN A 149 -11.29 -9.69 4.80
C GLN A 149 -10.07 -8.79 4.99
N TRP A 150 -9.36 -8.51 3.89
CA TRP A 150 -8.24 -7.57 3.86
C TRP A 150 -8.71 -6.12 3.75
N ARG A 151 -8.06 -5.25 4.50
CA ARG A 151 -8.29 -3.81 4.51
C ARG A 151 -6.95 -3.09 4.44
N ILE A 152 -6.91 -1.99 3.70
CA ILE A 152 -5.77 -1.08 3.73
C ILE A 152 -5.79 -0.39 5.10
N VAL A 153 -4.74 -0.55 5.90
CA VAL A 153 -4.57 0.19 7.15
C VAL A 153 -3.83 1.49 6.87
N LYS A 154 -2.84 1.44 5.98
CA LYS A 154 -2.03 2.61 5.62
C LYS A 154 -1.54 2.54 4.18
N ALA A 155 -1.45 3.71 3.56
CA ALA A 155 -0.69 3.93 2.33
C ALA A 155 0.56 4.76 2.69
N TYR A 156 1.73 4.29 2.29
CA TYR A 156 2.98 4.98 2.58
C TYR A 156 3.34 5.95 1.45
N ASN A 157 3.95 7.07 1.83
CA ASN A 157 4.59 7.97 0.88
C ASN A 157 5.97 7.40 0.50
N PRO A 158 6.25 7.14 -0.79
CA PRO A 158 7.53 6.59 -1.24
C PRO A 158 8.75 7.46 -0.87
N GLU A 159 8.58 8.77 -0.72
CA GLU A 159 9.69 9.69 -0.38
C GLU A 159 10.05 9.67 1.11
N THR A 160 9.09 9.32 1.97
CA THR A 160 9.27 9.26 3.43
C THR A 160 9.20 7.82 3.94
N PHE A 161 9.29 6.84 3.06
CA PHE A 161 9.24 5.44 3.42
C PHE A 161 10.59 5.04 4.02
N ASP A 162 10.60 4.73 5.32
CA ASP A 162 11.81 4.34 6.03
C ASP A 162 11.57 3.18 7.01
N PHE A 163 12.67 2.61 7.49
CA PHE A 163 12.66 1.48 8.41
C PHE A 163 11.97 1.82 9.74
N LYS A 164 12.21 3.03 10.27
CA LYS A 164 11.74 3.43 11.60
C LYS A 164 10.22 3.56 11.62
N THR A 165 9.64 4.17 10.60
CA THR A 165 8.19 4.31 10.41
C THR A 165 7.52 2.94 10.38
N LEU A 166 8.07 1.99 9.62
CA LEU A 166 7.50 0.64 9.55
C LEU A 166 7.63 -0.12 10.87
N GLN A 167 8.77 0.03 11.57
CA GLN A 167 9.00 -0.64 12.85
C GLN A 167 7.97 -0.20 13.89
N ASP A 168 7.71 1.10 14.00
CA ASP A 168 6.76 1.70 14.94
C ASP A 168 5.30 1.26 14.67
N GLU A 169 4.96 0.88 13.44
CA GLU A 169 3.59 0.48 13.06
C GLU A 169 3.34 -1.03 13.10
N LEU A 170 4.39 -1.81 12.85
CA LEU A 170 4.27 -3.27 12.81
C LEU A 170 4.37 -3.90 14.21
N TYR A 171 5.02 -3.24 15.17
CA TYR A 171 5.45 -3.81 16.46
C TYR A 171 5.10 -3.00 17.70
#